data_AF-B3U1U2-F1
#
_entry.id   AF-B3U1U2-F1
#
_cell.length_a   1.000
_cell.length_b   1.000
_cell.length_c   1.000
_cell.angle_alpha   90.00
_cell.angle_beta   90.00
_cell.angle_gamma   90.00
#
_symmetry.space_group_name_H-M   'P 1'
#
loop_
_entity.id
_entity.type
_entity.pdbx_description
1 polymer ?
#
loop_
_entity_poly.entity_id
_entity_poly.type
_entity_poly.pdbx_seq_one_letter_code
_entity_poly.pdbx_strand_id
1 'polypeptide(L)'
;WTPLLAACRTFGNLEMGRRCFQRILHMDSYNASAYMLMSSIYSDCNMWEHAKKLEDNRQHLGVWKKPAKTWIEVNNQVHEFVIGDRSHPQNEKIWSLLKRSCNRMKEAGYTPKIDLVLQEVSDENKEDILCGHCERLAIAFGLLATSPGSTIRAT
;
A
#
# COMPACT_ATOMS: atom_id res chain seq x y z
N TRP A 1 15.79 -13.68 -10.42
CA TRP A 1 15.20 -12.70 -11.36
C TRP A 1 14.41 -11.59 -10.66
N THR A 2 13.58 -11.86 -9.64
CA THR A 2 12.81 -10.81 -8.93
C THR A 2 13.66 -9.69 -8.29
N PRO A 3 14.79 -9.96 -7.60
CA PRO A 3 15.65 -8.88 -7.08
C PRO A 3 16.22 -8.00 -8.19
N LEU A 4 16.54 -8.60 -9.35
CA LEU A 4 17.02 -7.86 -10.52
C LEU A 4 15.91 -7.00 -11.14
N LEU A 5 14.68 -7.50 -11.22
CA LEU A 5 13.52 -6.70 -11.63
C LEU A 5 13.30 -5.50 -10.71
N ALA A 6 13.45 -5.67 -9.39
CA ALA A 6 13.40 -4.56 -8.44
C ALA A 6 14.51 -3.53 -8.69
N ALA A 7 15.74 -3.97 -8.95
CA ALA A 7 16.83 -3.08 -9.33
C ALA A 7 16.55 -2.32 -10.64
N CYS A 8 15.94 -2.96 -11.65
CA CYS A 8 15.55 -2.29 -12.89
C CYS A 8 14.61 -1.11 -12.64
N ARG A 9 13.70 -1.21 -11.65
CA ARG A 9 12.88 -0.08 -11.22
C ARG A 9 13.74 1.04 -10.64
N THR A 10 14.59 0.72 -9.67
CA THR A 10 15.46 1.69 -8.99
C THR A 10 16.36 2.47 -9.95
N PHE A 11 16.88 1.81 -10.99
CA PHE A 11 17.77 2.42 -11.97
C PHE A 11 17.08 2.84 -13.28
N GLY A 12 15.74 2.77 -13.36
CA GLY A 12 14.98 3.20 -14.53
C GLY A 12 15.24 2.41 -15.83
N ASN A 13 15.66 1.14 -15.73
CA ASN A 13 15.97 0.30 -16.89
C ASN A 13 14.76 -0.54 -17.33
N LEU A 14 13.86 0.07 -18.11
CA LEU A 14 12.63 -0.55 -18.59
C LEU A 14 12.88 -1.83 -19.42
N GLU A 15 13.83 -1.80 -20.35
CA GLU A 15 14.12 -2.91 -21.26
C GLU A 15 14.62 -4.15 -20.49
N MET A 16 15.56 -3.94 -19.55
CA MET A 16 16.00 -5.03 -18.68
C MET A 16 14.90 -5.50 -17.74
N GLY A 17 14.03 -4.58 -17.29
CA GLY A 17 12.82 -4.90 -16.52
C GLY A 17 11.91 -5.87 -17.26
N ARG A 18 11.58 -5.59 -18.52
CA ARG A 18 10.77 -6.48 -19.38
C ARG A 18 11.37 -7.87 -19.51
N ARG A 19 12.69 -7.96 -19.73
CA ARG A 19 13.39 -9.25 -19.83
C ARG A 19 13.34 -10.03 -18.52
N CYS A 20 13.58 -9.37 -17.39
CA CYS A 20 13.48 -9.99 -16.08
C CYS A 20 12.07 -10.48 -15.78
N PHE A 21 11.06 -9.68 -16.11
CA PHE A 21 9.65 -10.01 -15.93
C PHE A 21 9.27 -11.26 -16.75
N GLN A 22 9.62 -11.30 -18.04
CA GLN A 22 9.38 -12.47 -18.89
C GLN A 22 10.06 -13.74 -18.36
N ARG A 23 11.30 -13.63 -17.87
CA ARG A 23 12.01 -14.75 -17.25
C ARG A 23 11.31 -15.24 -15.98
N ILE A 24 10.76 -14.34 -15.16
CA ILE A 24 9.99 -14.73 -13.98
C ILE A 24 8.73 -15.48 -14.39
N LEU A 25 7.94 -14.94 -15.33
CA LEU A 25 6.70 -15.59 -15.78
C LEU A 25 6.92 -16.95 -16.43
N HIS A 26 8.08 -17.17 -17.07
CA HIS A 26 8.43 -18.47 -17.63
C HIS A 26 8.69 -19.53 -16.55
N MET A 27 9.21 -19.14 -15.38
CA MET A 27 9.44 -20.07 -14.26
C MET A 27 8.21 -20.20 -13.35
N ASP A 28 7.51 -19.09 -13.13
CA ASP A 28 6.34 -18.97 -12.26
C ASP A 28 5.41 -17.90 -12.82
N SER A 29 4.40 -18.34 -13.58
CA SER A 29 3.40 -17.48 -14.20
C SER A 29 2.45 -16.81 -13.20
N TYR A 30 2.43 -17.26 -11.94
CA TYR A 30 1.55 -16.74 -10.89
C TYR A 30 2.30 -15.85 -9.88
N ASN A 31 3.48 -15.35 -10.25
CA ASN A 31 4.30 -14.54 -9.35
C ASN A 31 3.74 -13.12 -9.14
N ALA A 32 2.87 -12.94 -8.13
CA ALA A 32 2.23 -11.65 -7.85
C ALA A 32 3.21 -10.49 -7.64
N SER A 33 4.36 -10.76 -7.02
CA SER A 33 5.40 -9.73 -6.79
C SER A 33 5.99 -9.21 -8.10
N ALA A 34 6.17 -10.08 -9.10
CA ALA A 34 6.68 -9.68 -10.40
C ALA A 34 5.67 -8.80 -11.17
N TYR A 35 4.38 -9.14 -11.14
CA TYR A 35 3.33 -8.32 -11.74
C TYR A 35 3.29 -6.93 -11.11
N MET A 36 3.35 -6.85 -9.77
CA MET A 36 3.36 -5.57 -9.05
C MET A 36 4.60 -4.73 -9.39
N LEU A 37 5.79 -5.33 -9.39
CA LEU A 37 7.03 -4.62 -9.72
C LEU A 37 7.02 -4.11 -11.16
N MET A 38 6.57 -4.92 -12.11
CA MET A 38 6.53 -4.52 -13.52
C MET A 38 5.46 -3.45 -13.78
N SER A 39 4.30 -3.53 -13.11
CA SER A 39 3.27 -2.49 -13.15
C SER A 39 3.84 -1.16 -12.65
N SER A 40 4.57 -1.20 -11.54
CA SER A 40 5.26 -0.02 -11.01
C SER A 40 6.30 0.55 -11.96
N ILE A 41 7.11 -0.30 -12.63
CA ILE A 41 8.08 0.17 -13.64
C ILE A 41 7.36 0.87 -14.79
N TYR A 42 6.22 0.36 -15.24
CA TYR A 42 5.41 1.02 -16.26
C TYR A 42 4.86 2.37 -15.77
N SER A 43 4.33 2.44 -14.56
CA SER A 43 3.87 3.69 -13.93
C SER A 43 4.98 4.72 -13.82
N ASP A 44 6.16 4.34 -13.33
CA ASP A 44 7.34 5.22 -13.18
C ASP A 44 7.80 5.77 -14.55
N CYS A 45 7.48 5.08 -15.65
CA CYS A 45 7.77 5.48 -17.04
C CYS A 45 6.59 6.19 -17.74
N ASN A 46 5.54 6.59 -17.01
CA ASN A 46 4.29 7.16 -17.55
C ASN A 46 3.56 6.25 -18.57
N MET A 47 3.78 4.94 -18.51
CA MET A 47 3.15 3.94 -19.39
C MET A 47 1.89 3.35 -18.76
N TRP A 48 0.95 4.20 -18.34
CA TRP A 48 -0.23 3.83 -17.56
C TRP A 48 -1.10 2.76 -18.22
N GLU A 49 -1.29 2.84 -19.54
CA GLU A 49 -2.02 1.82 -20.31
C GLU A 49 -1.37 0.43 -20.22
N HIS A 50 -0.05 0.35 -20.10
CA HIS A 50 0.66 -0.92 -19.95
C HIS A 50 0.55 -1.45 -18.52
N ALA A 51 0.62 -0.56 -17.52
CA ALA A 51 0.38 -0.91 -16.12
C ALA A 51 -1.05 -1.45 -15.92
N LYS A 52 -2.05 -0.78 -16.52
CA LYS A 52 -3.46 -1.19 -16.48
C LYS A 52 -3.69 -2.55 -17.13
N LYS A 53 -3.20 -2.77 -18.35
CA LYS A 53 -3.28 -4.09 -19.01
C LYS A 53 -2.63 -5.19 -18.19
N LEU A 54 -1.51 -4.90 -17.54
CA LEU A 54 -0.82 -5.86 -16.70
C LEU A 54 -1.63 -6.20 -15.45
N GLU A 55 -2.27 -5.20 -14.85
CA GLU A 55 -3.19 -5.35 -13.73
C GLU A 55 -4.43 -6.16 -14.11
N ASP A 56 -5.07 -5.85 -15.24
CA ASP A 56 -6.23 -6.60 -15.75
C ASP A 56 -5.88 -8.08 -15.97
N ASN A 57 -4.72 -8.35 -16.58
CA ASN A 57 -4.22 -9.72 -16.75
C ASN A 57 -3.96 -10.41 -15.41
N ARG A 58 -3.36 -9.71 -14.44
CA ARG A 58 -3.12 -10.22 -13.10
C ARG A 58 -4.42 -10.62 -12.41
N GLN A 59 -5.46 -9.79 -12.52
CA GLN A 59 -6.79 -10.05 -11.96
C GLN A 59 -7.48 -11.24 -12.65
N HIS A 60 -7.43 -11.29 -13.98
CA HIS A 60 -8.01 -12.38 -14.77
C HIS A 60 -7.38 -13.74 -14.43
N LEU A 61 -6.06 -13.77 -14.21
CA LEU A 61 -5.32 -14.97 -13.80
C LEU A 61 -5.46 -15.31 -12.32
N GLY A 62 -6.14 -14.47 -11.52
CA GLY A 62 -6.28 -14.67 -10.08
C GLY A 62 -4.97 -14.54 -9.30
N VAL A 63 -3.99 -13.78 -9.83
CA VAL A 63 -2.65 -13.64 -9.25
C VAL A 63 -2.66 -12.57 -8.16
N TRP A 64 -3.07 -12.92 -6.95
CA TRP A 64 -3.23 -11.96 -5.84
C TRP A 64 -2.06 -11.98 -4.87
N LYS A 65 -1.62 -10.80 -4.42
CA LYS A 65 -0.79 -10.69 -3.23
C LYS A 65 -1.72 -10.61 -2.02
N LYS A 66 -1.43 -11.40 -0.97
CA LYS A 66 -2.11 -11.26 0.31
C LYS A 66 -1.89 -9.82 0.82
N PRO A 67 -2.96 -9.05 1.12
CA PRO A 67 -2.80 -7.69 1.62
C PRO A 67 -2.01 -7.71 2.93
N ALA A 68 -1.21 -6.67 3.14
CA ALA A 68 -0.60 -6.43 4.44
C ALA A 68 -1.72 -6.23 5.46
N LYS A 69 -1.47 -6.73 6.66
CA LYS A 69 -2.37 -6.61 7.80
C LYS A 69 -1.56 -6.10 8.98
N THR A 70 -2.22 -5.35 9.84
CA THR A 70 -1.68 -4.97 11.13
C THR A 70 -2.70 -5.33 12.19
N TRP A 71 -2.24 -5.91 13.29
CA TRP A 71 -3.09 -6.14 14.45
C TRP A 71 -2.61 -5.34 15.66
N ILE A 72 -3.55 -5.02 16.52
CA ILE A 72 -3.33 -4.34 17.79
C ILE A 72 -4.17 -5.02 18.86
N GLU A 73 -3.59 -5.17 20.05
CA GLU A 73 -4.29 -5.70 21.22
C GLU A 73 -4.70 -4.55 22.14
N VAL A 74 -6.00 -4.41 22.39
CA VAL A 74 -6.55 -3.45 23.34
C VAL A 74 -7.60 -4.15 24.21
N ASN A 75 -7.52 -3.96 25.53
CA ASN A 75 -8.44 -4.59 26.49
C ASN A 75 -8.56 -6.12 26.28
N ASN A 76 -7.42 -6.78 26.03
CA ASN A 76 -7.34 -8.23 25.82
C ASN A 76 -8.14 -8.73 24.59
N GLN A 77 -8.43 -7.84 23.63
CA GLN A 77 -9.03 -8.14 22.34
C GLN A 77 -8.09 -7.76 21.21
N VAL A 78 -7.99 -8.62 20.20
CA VAL A 78 -7.18 -8.40 19.01
C VAL A 78 -8.05 -7.77 17.93
N HIS A 79 -7.61 -6.63 17.41
CA HIS A 79 -8.24 -5.92 16.31
C HIS A 79 -7.32 -5.99 15.10
N GLU A 80 -7.83 -6.52 13.98
CA GLU A 80 -7.11 -6.63 12.71
C GLU A 80 -7.54 -5.47 11.78
N PHE A 81 -6.56 -4.89 11.09
CA PHE A 81 -6.78 -3.89 10.07
C PHE A 81 -6.05 -4.28 8.78
N VAL A 82 -6.69 -4.03 7.65
CA VAL A 82 -6.09 -4.08 6.31
C VAL A 82 -6.03 -2.68 5.70
N ILE A 83 -5.30 -2.53 4.58
CA ILE A 83 -5.24 -1.25 3.89
C ILE A 83 -6.65 -0.81 3.45
N GLY A 84 -7.02 0.43 3.80
CA GLY A 84 -8.32 0.99 3.48
C GLY A 84 -9.50 0.37 4.24
N ASP A 85 -9.26 -0.37 5.33
CA ASP A 85 -10.33 -1.07 6.06
C ASP A 85 -11.42 -0.12 6.58
N ARG A 86 -12.67 -0.56 6.38
CA ARG A 86 -13.91 0.11 6.81
C ARG A 86 -14.81 -0.76 7.68
N SER A 87 -14.42 -2.00 7.95
CA SER A 87 -15.25 -3.01 8.61
C SER A 87 -15.37 -2.84 10.12
N HIS A 88 -14.44 -2.11 10.75
CA HIS A 88 -14.41 -1.96 12.19
C HIS A 88 -15.64 -1.20 12.73
N PRO A 89 -16.28 -1.61 13.84
CA PRO A 89 -17.46 -0.92 14.38
C PRO A 89 -17.26 0.57 14.71
N GLN A 90 -16.01 0.96 15.01
CA GLN A 90 -15.63 2.35 15.29
C GLN A 90 -14.98 3.07 14.09
N ASN A 91 -15.16 2.55 12.87
CA ASN A 91 -14.54 3.03 11.64
C ASN A 91 -14.62 4.55 11.46
N GLU A 92 -15.80 5.16 11.67
CA GLU A 92 -15.96 6.61 11.51
C GLU A 92 -15.04 7.41 12.44
N LYS A 93 -14.92 6.99 13.71
CA LYS A 93 -14.04 7.65 14.69
C LYS A 93 -12.57 7.47 14.35
N ILE A 94 -12.19 6.25 13.93
CA ILE A 94 -10.82 5.92 13.52
C ILE A 94 -10.40 6.81 12.35
N TRP A 95 -11.20 6.85 11.27
CA TRP A 95 -10.88 7.67 10.10
C TRP A 95 -10.93 9.16 10.38
N SER A 96 -11.85 9.62 11.22
CA SER A 96 -11.91 11.03 11.62
C SER A 96 -10.64 11.45 12.38
N LEU A 97 -10.19 10.63 13.35
CA LEU A 97 -8.95 10.88 14.06
C LEU A 97 -7.75 10.84 13.09
N LEU A 98 -7.73 9.86 12.20
CA LEU A 98 -6.64 9.66 11.25
C LEU A 98 -6.52 10.84 10.27
N LYS A 99 -7.61 11.29 9.67
CA LYS A 99 -7.65 12.48 8.80
C LYS A 99 -7.18 13.73 9.55
N ARG A 100 -7.67 13.93 10.77
CA ARG A 100 -7.24 15.06 11.62
C ARG A 100 -5.74 15.00 11.91
N SER A 101 -5.20 13.82 12.24
CA SER A 101 -3.78 13.63 12.50
C SER A 101 -2.93 13.85 11.25
N CYS A 102 -3.34 13.32 10.09
CA CYS A 102 -2.70 13.55 8.80
C CYS A 102 -2.62 15.06 8.49
N ASN A 103 -3.71 15.81 8.68
CA ASN A 103 -3.73 17.25 8.45
C ASN A 103 -2.79 18.02 9.39
N ARG A 104 -2.79 17.70 10.69
CA ARG A 104 -1.88 18.31 11.66
C ARG A 104 -0.40 18.03 11.35
N MET A 105 -0.09 16.82 10.87
CA MET A 105 1.26 16.50 10.42
C MET A 105 1.67 17.35 9.23
N LYS A 106 0.77 17.57 8.26
CA LYS A 106 1.01 18.46 7.12
C LYS A 106 1.24 19.91 7.55
N GLU A 107 0.42 20.42 8.45
CA GLU A 107 0.61 21.75 9.05
C GLU A 107 1.97 21.89 9.77
N ALA A 108 2.49 20.79 10.33
CA ALA A 108 3.81 20.71 10.94
C ALA A 108 4.96 20.46 9.93
N GLY A 109 4.70 20.46 8.62
CA GLY A 109 5.69 20.34 7.55
C GLY A 109 5.95 18.92 7.04
N TYR A 110 5.14 17.92 7.43
CA TYR A 110 5.23 16.58 6.83
C TYR A 110 4.69 16.60 5.39
N THR A 111 5.48 16.13 4.44
CA THR A 111 5.06 15.93 3.04
C THR A 111 4.77 14.45 2.78
N PRO A 112 3.51 14.07 2.46
CA PRO A 112 3.19 12.70 2.06
C PRO A 112 3.96 12.29 0.80
N LYS A 113 4.53 11.08 0.79
CA LYS A 113 5.21 10.52 -0.39
C LYS A 113 4.19 9.96 -1.38
N ILE A 114 3.45 10.84 -2.05
CA ILE A 114 2.40 10.49 -3.01
C ILE A 114 2.90 9.65 -4.19
N ASP A 115 4.19 9.76 -4.53
CA ASP A 115 4.85 8.95 -5.58
C ASP A 115 4.83 7.44 -5.30
N LEU A 116 4.55 7.03 -4.05
CA LEU A 116 4.38 5.62 -3.69
C LEU A 116 3.02 5.06 -4.14
N VAL A 117 2.05 5.91 -4.47
CA VAL A 117 0.74 5.52 -4.97
C VAL A 117 0.77 5.50 -6.49
N LEU A 118 0.89 4.29 -7.04
CA LEU A 118 1.00 4.03 -8.48
C LEU A 118 -0.32 4.21 -9.24
N GLN A 119 -1.43 4.45 -8.53
CA GLN A 119 -2.72 4.69 -9.15
C GLN A 119 -2.77 6.11 -9.72
N GLU A 120 -3.25 6.22 -10.96
CA GLU A 120 -3.49 7.49 -11.63
C GLU A 120 -4.77 8.13 -11.07
N VAL A 121 -4.64 8.74 -9.89
CA VAL A 121 -5.68 9.52 -9.21
C VAL A 121 -5.10 10.87 -8.81
N SER A 122 -5.96 11.83 -8.46
CA SER A 122 -5.50 13.14 -7.98
C SER A 122 -4.59 13.02 -6.76
N ASP A 123 -3.72 14.00 -6.55
CA ASP A 123 -2.78 13.99 -5.43
C ASP A 123 -3.51 13.94 -4.08
N GLU A 124 -4.67 14.60 -3.96
CA GLU A 124 -5.52 14.50 -2.77
C GLU A 124 -6.01 13.07 -2.53
N ASN A 125 -6.38 12.35 -3.60
CA ASN A 125 -6.81 10.96 -3.50
C ASN A 125 -5.62 10.03 -3.16
N LYS A 126 -4.42 10.30 -3.69
CA LYS A 126 -3.20 9.57 -3.30
C LYS A 126 -2.89 9.78 -1.82
N GLU A 127 -3.03 11.01 -1.31
CA GLU A 127 -2.88 11.30 0.12
C GLU A 127 -3.90 10.54 0.96
N ASP A 128 -5.17 10.52 0.56
CA ASP A 128 -6.23 9.80 1.29
C ASP A 128 -5.95 8.28 1.32
N ILE A 129 -5.45 7.70 0.22
CA ILE A 129 -4.97 6.30 0.16
C ILE A 129 -3.82 6.08 1.15
N LEU A 130 -2.84 6.99 1.20
CA LEU A 130 -1.73 6.91 2.15
C LEU A 130 -2.15 7.13 3.61
N CYS A 131 -3.23 7.86 3.89
CA CYS A 131 -3.77 7.89 5.25
C CYS A 131 -4.32 6.52 5.64
N GLY A 132 -4.90 5.77 4.72
CA GLY A 132 -5.55 4.46 4.95
C GLY A 132 -4.64 3.25 5.18
N HIS A 133 -3.34 3.41 5.43
CA HIS A 133 -2.44 2.29 5.75
C HIS A 133 -2.91 1.53 7.01
N CYS A 134 -2.78 0.19 7.01
CA CYS A 134 -3.27 -0.64 8.11
C CYS A 134 -2.59 -0.33 9.44
N GLU A 135 -1.31 0.02 9.42
CA GLU A 135 -0.56 0.45 10.59
C GLU A 135 -1.14 1.74 11.19
N ARG A 136 -1.52 2.69 10.32
CA ARG A 136 -2.10 3.97 10.73
C ARG A 136 -3.50 3.81 11.30
N LEU A 137 -4.29 2.90 10.72
CA LEU A 137 -5.62 2.54 11.24
C LEU A 137 -5.51 1.91 12.63
N ALA A 138 -4.58 0.96 12.81
CA ALA A 138 -4.35 0.30 14.09
C ALA A 138 -3.90 1.29 15.17
N ILE A 139 -2.97 2.20 14.87
CA ILE A 139 -2.52 3.24 15.80
C ILE A 139 -3.66 4.21 16.14
N ALA A 140 -4.44 4.65 15.15
CA ALA A 140 -5.58 5.53 15.39
C ALA A 140 -6.63 4.88 16.30
N PHE A 141 -6.93 3.60 16.10
CA PHE A 141 -7.78 2.84 17.01
C PHE A 141 -7.16 2.75 18.41
N GLY A 142 -5.87 2.41 18.52
CA GLY A 142 -5.15 2.36 19.80
C GLY A 142 -5.23 3.66 20.59
N LEU A 143 -5.09 4.81 19.92
CA LEU A 143 -5.23 6.13 20.53
C LEU A 143 -6.66 6.45 21.00
N LEU A 144 -7.68 5.89 20.36
CA LEU A 144 -9.09 6.06 20.77
C LEU A 144 -9.47 5.14 21.91
N ALA A 145 -8.88 3.94 21.96
CA ALA A 145 -9.30 2.87 22.85
C ALA A 145 -8.45 2.75 24.13
N THR A 146 -7.35 3.51 24.24
CA THR A 146 -6.45 3.49 25.42
C THR A 146 -6.35 4.86 26.09
N SER A 147 -5.96 4.87 27.37
CA SER A 147 -5.78 6.11 28.14
C SER A 147 -4.43 6.78 27.84
N PRO A 148 -4.31 8.11 28.02
CA PRO A 148 -3.04 8.81 27.87
C PRO A 148 -1.91 8.16 28.70
N GLY A 149 -0.74 8.01 28.09
CA GLY A 149 0.40 7.32 28.71
C GLY A 149 0.42 5.80 28.54
N SER A 150 -0.65 5.20 27.98
CA SER A 150 -0.66 3.78 27.63
C SER A 150 0.33 3.47 26.51
N THR A 151 0.96 2.30 26.59
CA THR A 151 1.79 1.79 25.49
C THR A 151 0.90 1.16 24.42
N ILE A 152 1.04 1.61 23.17
CA ILE A 152 0.39 1.02 22.01
C ILE A 152 1.39 0.11 21.28
N ARG A 153 1.00 -1.14 21.01
CA ARG A 153 1.78 -2.10 20.22
C ARG A 153 0.97 -2.54 19.01
N ALA A 154 1.51 -2.30 17.82
CA ALA A 154 0.96 -2.77 16.55
C ALA A 154 1.99 -3.68 15.89
N THR A 155 1.54 -4.73 15.21
CA THR A 155 2.40 -5.75 14.57
C THR A 155 1.84 -6.17 13.23
#